data_AF-A0A0M2VA78-F1
#
_entry.id   AF-A0A0M2VA78-F1
#
_cell.length_a   1.000
_cell.length_b   1.000
_cell.length_c   1.000
_cell.angle_alpha   90.00
_cell.angle_beta   90.00
_cell.angle_gamma   90.00
#
_symmetry.space_group_name_H-M   'P 1'
#
loop_
_entity.id
_entity.type
_entity.pdbx_description
1 polymer ?
#
loop_
_entity_poly.entity_id
_entity_poly.type
_entity_poly.pdbx_seq_one_letter_code
_entity_poly.pdbx_strand_id
1 'polypeptide(L)' 'MKQDDFHSFPESVKGFQDAGKVSKLKGGDGVVRDKLEIPGGYRGRDGKFEFIKEPNNNINHRLFRPNKE' A
#
# COMPACT_ATOMS: atom_id res chain seq x y z
N MET A 1 4.43 4.11 18.81
CA MET A 1 4.95 3.75 17.47
C MET A 1 4.69 4.94 16.56
N LYS A 2 5.74 5.60 16.06
CA LYS A 2 5.60 6.76 15.18
C LYS A 2 4.96 6.26 13.88
N GLN A 3 3.71 6.67 13.60
CA GLN A 3 3.18 6.52 12.25
C GLN A 3 4.06 7.41 11.38
N ASP A 4 4.98 6.79 10.65
CA ASP A 4 5.82 7.48 9.69
C ASP A 4 4.91 8.29 8.75
N ASP A 5 5.33 9.48 8.35
CA ASP A 5 4.54 10.45 7.58
C ASP A 5 3.83 9.87 6.34
N PHE A 6 4.36 8.74 5.85
CA PHE A 6 3.87 7.98 4.71
C PHE A 6 2.70 7.02 4.99
N HIS A 7 2.23 6.90 6.24
CA HIS A 7 1.01 6.13 6.60
C HIS A 7 -0.27 6.99 6.58
N SER A 8 -0.14 8.31 6.45
CA SER A 8 -1.24 9.26 6.61
C SER A 8 -1.83 9.77 5.29
N PHE A 9 -1.70 9.03 4.19
CA PHE A 9 -2.28 9.47 2.91
C PHE A 9 -3.81 9.29 2.86
N PRO A 10 -4.54 10.10 2.08
CA PRO A 10 -6.00 10.06 2.03
C PRO A 10 -6.57 8.71 1.57
N GLU A 11 -7.78 8.38 2.03
CA GLU A 11 -8.48 7.17 1.54
C GLU A 11 -8.87 7.26 0.05
N SER A 12 -8.95 8.46 -0.52
CA SER A 12 -9.25 8.67 -1.94
C SER A 12 -8.26 7.98 -2.87
N VAL A 13 -7.04 7.66 -2.42
CA VAL A 13 -6.06 6.86 -3.16
C VAL A 13 -6.62 5.49 -3.55
N LYS A 14 -7.54 4.91 -2.76
CA LYS A 14 -8.21 3.64 -3.09
C LYS A 14 -9.02 3.71 -4.40
N GLY A 15 -9.50 4.89 -4.78
CA GLY A 15 -10.22 5.10 -6.04
C GLY A 15 -9.35 4.89 -7.29
N PHE A 16 -8.03 4.84 -7.13
CA PHE A 16 -7.07 4.61 -8.21
C PHE A 16 -6.59 3.16 -8.27
N GLN A 17 -7.28 2.23 -7.59
CA GLN A 17 -6.89 0.81 -7.56
C GLN A 17 -6.73 0.18 -8.94
N ASP A 18 -7.54 0.59 -9.93
CA ASP A 18 -7.49 0.09 -11.30
C ASP A 18 -6.20 0.48 -12.05
N ALA A 19 -5.51 1.53 -11.59
CA ALA A 19 -4.18 1.91 -12.09
C ALA A 19 -3.04 1.14 -11.38
N GLY A 20 -3.37 0.37 -10.34
CA GLY A 20 -2.41 -0.38 -9.55
C GLY A 20 -2.21 -1.82 -10.01
N LYS A 21 -1.18 -2.45 -9.45
CA LYS A 21 -0.88 -3.87 -9.65
C LYS A 21 -1.24 -4.66 -8.38
N VAL A 22 -2.04 -5.71 -8.54
CA VAL A 22 -2.30 -6.67 -7.47
C VAL A 22 -1.32 -7.84 -7.58
N SER A 23 -0.73 -8.23 -6.45
CA SER A 23 0.14 -9.39 -6.32
C SER A 23 -0.18 -10.17 -5.05
N LYS A 24 0.17 -11.47 -5.01
CA LYS A 24 0.03 -12.28 -3.80
C LYS A 24 1.30 -12.18 -2.96
N LEU A 25 1.13 -11.93 -1.66
CA LEU A 25 2.21 -11.88 -0.68
C LEU A 25 1.98 -12.98 0.36
N LYS A 26 2.93 -13.91 0.49
CA LYS A 26 2.92 -14.89 1.59
C LYS A 26 3.65 -14.26 2.78
N GLY A 27 2.93 -14.06 3.89
CA GLY A 27 3.52 -13.56 5.14
C GLY A 27 4.42 -14.60 5.81
N GLY A 28 5.22 -14.15 6.79
CA GLY A 28 6.05 -15.05 7.61
C GLY A 28 5.24 -16.04 8.45
N ASP A 29 3.95 -15.75 8.66
CA ASP A 29 2.94 -16.62 9.28
C ASP A 29 2.35 -17.66 8.31
N GLY A 30 2.79 -17.68 7.06
CA GLY A 30 2.31 -18.60 6.02
C GLY A 30 1.00 -18.18 5.36
N VAL A 31 0.34 -17.10 5.82
CA VAL A 31 -0.92 -16.61 5.26
C VAL A 31 -0.66 -15.82 3.98
N VAL A 32 -1.43 -16.15 2.94
CA VAL A 32 -1.38 -15.45 1.64
C VAL A 32 -2.35 -14.26 1.68
N ARG A 33 -1.85 -13.09 1.29
CA ARG A 33 -2.56 -11.81 1.28
C ARG A 33 -2.48 -11.19 -0.10
N ASP A 34 -3.46 -10.35 -0.42
CA ASP A 34 -3.40 -9.56 -1.65
C ASP A 34 -2.71 -8.23 -1.35
N LYS A 35 -1.66 -7.92 -2.11
CA LYS A 35 -0.92 -6.66 -2.07
C LYS A 35 -1.27 -5.84 -3.30
N LEU A 36 -1.80 -4.64 -3.10
CA LEU A 36 -2.04 -3.66 -4.16
C LEU A 36 -0.95 -2.60 -4.12
N GLU A 37 -0.36 -2.31 -5.27
CA GLU A 37 0.65 -1.27 -5.46
C GLU A 37 0.17 -0.27 -6.52
N ILE A 38 -0.11 0.97 -6.13
CA ILE A 38 -0.55 2.03 -7.03
C ILE A 38 0.62 3.01 -7.23
N PRO A 39 1.16 3.20 -8.44
CA PRO A 39 2.19 4.20 -8.69
C PRO A 39 1.63 5.61 -8.49
N GLY A 40 2.44 6.53 -7.96
CA GLY A 40 2.04 7.92 -7.81
C GLY A 40 3.00 8.74 -6.94
N GLY A 41 2.66 10.01 -6.75
CA GLY A 41 3.43 10.95 -5.93
C GLY A 41 2.74 11.27 -4.62
N TYR A 42 3.51 11.42 -3.54
CA TYR A 42 3.00 11.89 -2.25
C TYR A 42 4.03 12.76 -1.55
N ARG A 43 3.60 13.94 -1.08
CA ARG A 43 4.44 14.94 -0.39
C ARG A 43 5.74 15.29 -1.16
N GLY A 44 5.63 15.50 -2.47
CA GLY A 44 6.75 15.90 -3.33
C GLY A 44 7.73 14.79 -3.68
N ARG A 45 7.39 13.52 -3.42
CA ARG A 45 8.19 12.36 -3.80
C ARG A 45 7.40 11.44 -4.72
N ASP A 46 8.04 10.92 -5.75
CA ASP A 46 7.49 9.85 -6.57
C ASP A 46 7.70 8.49 -5.91
N GLY A 47 6.77 7.57 -6.14
CA GLY A 47 6.80 6.27 -5.50
C GLY A 47 5.56 5.44 -5.79
N LYS A 48 5.15 4.67 -4.78
CA LYS A 48 3.95 3.84 -4.85
C LYS A 48 3.23 3.77 -3.51
N PHE A 49 1.91 3.71 -3.58
CA PHE A 49 1.04 3.41 -2.45
C PHE A 49 0.86 1.90 -2.35
N GLU A 50 1.19 1.34 -1.18
CA GLU A 50 1.05 -0.07 -0.87
C GLU A 50 -0.16 -0.29 0.05
N PHE A 51 -0.98 -1.28 -0.30
CA PHE A 51 -2.06 -1.78 0.53
C PHE A 51 -1.90 -3.29 0.67
N ILE A 52 -2.14 -3.82 1.87
CA ILE A 52 -2.22 -5.28 2.10
C ILE A 52 -3.60 -5.60 2.64
N LYS A 53 -4.29 -6.49 1.94
CA LYS A 53 -5.63 -6.98 2.26
C LYS A 53 -5.53 -8.41 2.79
N GLU A 54 -6.04 -8.59 4.00
CA GLU A 54 -6.17 -9.90 4.65
C GLU A 54 -7.28 -10.74 3.98
N PRO A 55 -7.25 -12.08 4.16
CA PRO A 55 -8.31 -12.96 3.64
C PRO A 55 -9.72 -12.62 4.12
N ASN A 56 -9.84 -11.97 5.29
CA ASN A 56 -11.12 -11.50 5.86
C ASN A 56 -11.60 -10.16 5.27
N ASN A 57 -10.97 -9.70 4.18
CA ASN A 57 -11.22 -8.43 3.50
C ASN A 57 -10.78 -7.15 4.23
N ASN A 58 -10.13 -7.24 5.40
CA ASN A 58 -9.59 -6.07 6.08
C ASN A 58 -8.27 -5.61 5.47
N ILE A 59 -8.10 -4.29 5.35
CA ILE A 59 -6.81 -3.69 4.97
C ILE A 59 -6.03 -3.42 6.25
N ASN A 60 -4.95 -4.17 6.51
CA ASN A 60 -4.13 -4.00 7.71
C ASN A 60 -2.85 -3.19 7.47
N HIS A 61 -2.51 -2.91 6.22
CA HIS A 61 -1.33 -2.15 5.84
C HIS A 61 -1.67 -1.07 4.82
N ARG A 62 -1.19 0.14 5.07
CA ARG A 62 -1.27 1.31 4.18
C ARG A 62 0.02 2.10 4.30
N LEU A 63 0.83 2.13 3.25
CA LEU A 63 2.12 2.82 3.26
C LEU A 63 2.44 3.42 1.89
N PHE A 64 2.86 4.68 1.84
CA PHE A 64 3.54 5.21 0.68
C PHE A 64 5.04 4.85 0.74
N ARG A 65 5.56 4.21 -0.30
CA ARG A 65 6.99 3.97 -0.46
C ARG A 65 7.54 4.92 -1.54
N PRO A 66 8.33 5.94 -1.17
CA PRO A 66 9.05 6.73 -2.16
C PRO A 66 10.04 5.84 -2.91
N ASN A 67 10.23 6.13 -4.20
CA ASN A 67 11.38 5.61 -4.94
C ASN A 67 12.65 6.15 -4.26
N LYS A 68 13.69 5.32 -4.15
CA LYS A 68 14.99 5.83 -3.68
C LYS A 68 15.42 6.95 -4.62
N GLU A 69 15.67 8.14 -4.05
CA GLU A 69 16.42 9.21 -4.72
C GLU A 69 17.83 8.74 -5.09
#